data_AF-A0A392QCN9-F1
#
_entry.id   AF-A0A392QCN9-F1
#
_cell.length_a   1.000
_cell.length_b   1.000
_cell.length_c   1.000
_cell.angle_alpha   90.00
_cell.angle_beta   90.00
_cell.angle_gamma   90.00
#
_symmetry.space_group_name_H-M   'P 1'
#
loop_
_entity.id
_entity.type
_entity.pdbx_description
1 polymer ?
#
loop_
_entity_poly.entity_id
_entity_poly.type
_entity_poly.pdbx_seq_one_letter_code
_entity_poly.pdbx_strand_id
1 'polypeptide(L)' 'VDIAYIPFFERFQLVFSEVFKHDITEGRPKLATWIEELNKIDAYTQTRADPNEIVDIFKKRFLF' A
#
# COMPACT_ATOMS: atom_id res chain seq x y z
N VAL A 1 9.99 -4.83 -12.79
CA VAL A 1 8.55 -4.50 -12.89
C VAL A 1 8.01 -4.20 -11.50
N ASP A 2 8.35 -5.02 -10.50
CA ASP A 2 7.89 -4.91 -9.10
C ASP A 2 8.15 -3.54 -8.46
N ILE A 3 9.36 -2.98 -8.64
CA ILE A 3 9.76 -1.66 -8.12
C ILE A 3 8.84 -0.54 -8.64
N ALA A 4 8.27 -0.68 -9.84
CA ALA A 4 7.37 0.32 -10.39
C ALA A 4 5.96 0.26 -9.78
N TYR A 5 5.52 -0.92 -9.33
CA TYR A 5 4.16 -1.12 -8.81
C TYR A 5 4.07 -1.08 -7.29
N ILE A 6 5.14 -1.46 -6.60
CA ILE A 6 5.15 -1.56 -5.15
C ILE A 6 4.74 -0.27 -4.42
N PRO A 7 5.18 0.95 -4.81
CA PRO A 7 4.82 2.15 -4.07
C PRO A 7 3.32 2.48 -4.21
N PHE A 8 2.67 2.01 -5.29
CA PHE A 8 1.24 2.18 -5.48
C PHE A 8 0.46 1.19 -4.62
N PHE A 9 0.85 -0.09 -4.63
CA PHE A 9 0.20 -1.11 -3.83
C PHE A 9 0.29 -0.83 -2.33
N GLU A 10 1.44 -0.33 -1.87
CA GLU A 10 1.61 0.12 -0.48
C GLU A 10 0.57 1.17 -0.08
N ARG A 11 0.45 2.23 -0.89
CA ARG A 11 -0.49 3.34 -0.63
C ARG A 11 -1.94 2.88 -0.72
N PHE A 12 -2.26 2.04 -1.71
CA PHE A 12 -3.61 1.52 -1.86
C PHE A 12 -3.97 0.58 -0.72
N GLN A 13 -3.08 -0.31 -0.29
CA GLN A 13 -3.34 -1.19 0.85
C GLN A 13 -3.72 -0.38 2.09
N LEU A 14 -2.95 0.68 2.38
CA LEU A 14 -3.21 1.57 3.50
C LEU A 14 -4.55 2.30 3.35
N VAL A 15 -4.79 2.96 2.22
CA VAL A 15 -6.00 3.79 2.02
C VAL A 15 -7.26 2.93 1.98
N PHE A 16 -7.23 1.79 1.29
CA PHE A 16 -8.38 0.89 1.23
C PHE A 16 -8.70 0.29 2.60
N SER A 17 -7.69 -0.05 3.40
CA SER A 17 -7.88 -0.52 4.78
C SER A 17 -8.45 0.59 5.67
N GLU A 18 -7.78 1.74 5.75
CA GLU A 18 -8.12 2.81 6.71
C GLU A 18 -9.41 3.56 6.36
N VAL A 19 -9.64 3.83 5.06
CA VAL A 19 -10.75 4.69 4.63
C VAL A 19 -11.96 3.86 4.20
N PHE A 20 -11.73 2.79 3.44
CA PHE A 20 -12.80 1.98 2.86
C PHE A 20 -13.08 0.70 3.65
N LYS A 21 -12.28 0.39 4.70
CA LYS A 21 -12.39 -0.84 5.49
C LYS A 21 -12.38 -2.10 4.63
N HIS A 22 -11.58 -2.07 3.57
CA HIS A 22 -11.49 -3.14 2.57
C HIS A 22 -10.06 -3.67 2.49
N ASP A 23 -9.92 -4.98 2.66
CA ASP A 23 -8.66 -5.67 2.46
C ASP A 23 -8.46 -6.05 0.99
N ILE A 24 -7.49 -5.43 0.34
CA ILE A 24 -7.16 -5.67 -1.07
C ILE A 24 -6.53 -7.06 -1.32
N THR A 25 -6.08 -7.73 -0.26
CA THR A 25 -5.45 -9.06 -0.34
C THR A 25 -6.46 -10.20 -0.17
N GLU A 26 -7.69 -9.88 0.26
CA GLU A 26 -8.75 -10.86 0.44
C GLU A 26 -9.05 -11.58 -0.88
N GLY A 27 -9.02 -12.91 -0.86
CA GLY A 27 -9.20 -13.76 -2.04
C GLY A 27 -8.04 -13.71 -3.05
N ARG A 28 -6.93 -13.02 -2.75
CA ARG A 28 -5.75 -12.86 -3.62
C ARG A 28 -4.46 -13.35 -2.95
N PRO A 29 -4.31 -14.67 -2.73
CA PRO A 29 -3.18 -15.21 -1.97
C PRO A 29 -1.82 -14.91 -2.62
N LYS A 30 -1.72 -14.87 -3.96
CA LYS A 30 -0.48 -14.50 -4.66
C LYS A 30 -0.06 -13.05 -4.41
N LEU A 31 -1.03 -12.14 -4.22
CA LEU A 31 -0.77 -10.74 -3.93
C LEU A 31 -0.28 -10.58 -2.48
N ALA A 32 -0.88 -11.31 -1.54
CA ALA A 32 -0.43 -11.35 -0.15
C ALA A 32 1.04 -11.82 -0.07
N THR A 33 1.37 -12.94 -0.72
CA THR A 33 2.76 -13.43 -0.77
C THR A 33 3.72 -12.44 -1.42
N TRP A 34 3.31 -11.79 -2.52
CA TRP A 34 4.14 -10.77 -3.16
C TRP A 34 4.44 -9.60 -2.22
N ILE A 35 3.44 -9.10 -1.48
CA ILE A 35 3.63 -8.03 -0.48
C ILE A 35 4.57 -8.50 0.64
N GLU A 36 4.39 -9.72 1.14
CA GLU A 36 5.26 -10.30 2.17
C GLU A 36 6.73 -10.43 1.72
N GLU A 37 6.98 -10.90 0.50
CA GLU A 37 8.34 -11.01 -0.04
C GLU A 37 8.99 -9.64 -0.20
N LEU A 38 8.23 -8.64 -0.62
CA LEU A 38 8.75 -7.28 -0.79
C LEU A 38 9.04 -6.60 0.55
N ASN A 39 8.26 -6.89 1.58
CA ASN A 39 8.51 -6.38 2.94
C ASN A 39 9.86 -6.84 3.51
N LYS A 40 10.49 -7.89 2.96
CA LYS A 40 11.82 -8.36 3.35
C LYS A 40 12.96 -7.55 2.71
N ILE A 41 12.67 -6.73 1.70
CA ILE A 41 13.68 -5.94 0.99
C ILE A 41 13.95 -4.66 1.77
N ASP A 42 15.11 -4.57 2.41
CA ASP A 42 15.50 -3.42 3.24
C ASP A 42 15.55 -2.10 2.43
N ALA A 43 16.00 -2.15 1.18
CA ALA A 43 16.01 -0.99 0.30
C ALA A 43 14.59 -0.43 0.04
N TYR A 44 13.55 -1.26 0.13
CA TYR A 44 12.17 -0.81 -0.01
C TYR A 44 11.62 -0.25 1.30
N THR A 45 11.88 -0.88 2.44
CA THR A 45 11.39 -0.40 3.74
C THR A 45 11.90 1.01 4.06
N GLN A 46 13.11 1.35 3.63
CA GLN A 46 13.68 2.70 3.75
C GLN A 46 12.94 3.78 2.91
N THR A 47 12.21 3.38 1.87
CA THR A 47 11.53 4.31 0.94
C THR A 47 10.06 4.56 1.28
N ARG A 48 9.55 3.96 2.37
CA ARG A 48 8.14 4.09 2.75
C ARG A 48 7.81 5.50 3.19
N ALA A 49 6.69 6.00 2.70
CA ALA A 49 6.15 7.30 3.08
C ALA A 49 5.39 7.20 4.40
N ASP A 50 5.21 8.34 5.09
CA ASP A 50 4.42 8.38 6.33
C ASP A 50 2.96 7.95 6.04
N PRO A 51 2.42 6.95 6.74
CA PRO A 51 1.06 6.47 6.50
C PRO A 51 -0.01 7.56 6.66
N ASN A 52 0.12 8.44 7.65
CA ASN A 52 -0.88 9.49 7.90
C ASN A 52 -0.87 10.51 6.76
N GLU A 53 0.32 10.89 6.28
CA GLU A 53 0.45 11.80 5.14
C GLU A 53 -0.23 11.23 3.89
N ILE A 54 -0.03 9.93 3.61
CA ILE A 54 -0.68 9.27 2.47
C ILE A 54 -2.20 9.28 2.59
N VAL A 55 -2.75 8.96 3.77
CA VAL A 55 -4.20 8.97 3.99
C VAL A 55 -4.76 10.38 3.81
N ASP A 56 -4.11 11.40 4.35
CA ASP A 56 -4.55 12.80 4.23
C ASP A 56 -4.49 13.32 2.80
N ILE A 57 -3.41 13.01 2.06
CA ILE A 57 -3.29 13.34 0.63
C ILE A 57 -4.43 12.67 -0.17
N PHE A 58 -4.70 11.39 0.07
CA PHE A 58 -5.76 10.66 -0.65
C PHE A 58 -7.15 11.21 -0.34
N LYS A 59 -7.44 11.50 0.93
CA LYS A 59 -8.69 12.12 1.35
C LYS A 59 -8.91 13.46 0.63
N LYS A 60 -7.91 14.35 0.65
CA LYS A 60 -7.96 15.67 0.00
C LYS A 60 -8.03 15.61 -1.53
N ARG A 61 -7.50 14.55 -2.14
CA ARG A 61 -7.46 14.43 -3.61
C ARG A 61 -8.72 13.79 -4.19
N PHE A 62 -9.33 12.86 -3.48
CA PHE A 62 -10.35 11.97 -4.05
C PHE A 62 -11.68 11.92 -3.29
N LEU A 63 -11.75 12.42 -2.05
CA LEU A 63 -12.94 12.29 -1.21
C LEU A 63 -13.52 13.63 -0.72
N PHE A 64 -12.68 14.64 -0.50
CA PHE A 64 -13.06 15.95 0.04
C PHE A 64 -12.52 17.08 -0.84
#